data_AF-H6RVB7-F1
#
_entry.id   AF-H6RVB7-F1
#
_cell.length_a   1.000
_cell.length_b   1.000
_cell.length_c   1.000
_cell.angle_alpha   90.00
_cell.angle_beta   90.00
_cell.angle_gamma   90.00
#
_symmetry.space_group_name_H-M   'P 1'
#
loop_
_entity.id
_entity.type
_entity.pdbx_description
1 polymer ?
#
loop_
_entity_poly.entity_id
_entity_poly.type
_entity_poly.pdbx_seq_one_letter_code
_entity_poly.pdbx_strand_id
1 'polypeptide(L)'
;MTTTTSSGVSAPRASDRRSPLPALAGVGALLAFAAAAVVFGDPMGGAATPAEAASALAGADVTLAAVLVGLYALLAIAVAGRLAVHLAHQRDGAAVRLLPLLGAGHVLLMTVATAAPAAAVAVGTLTFGDGVTPTGAEFALLVMNLAHPMAAWVGLGFLVAVAVAAWTARASRVLVGVSAVFALGLALPPVGWAVTYLMAFWFAGVGIWLWRRG
;
A
#
# COMPACT_ATOMS: atom_id res chain seq x y z
N MET A 1 0.88 59.24 -24.38
CA MET A 1 1.28 58.33 -23.27
C MET A 1 0.00 57.74 -22.73
N THR A 2 -0.32 56.51 -23.10
CA THR A 2 -1.64 55.90 -22.87
C THR A 2 -1.45 54.76 -21.89
N THR A 3 -1.85 54.96 -20.64
CA THR A 3 -1.84 53.95 -19.59
C THR A 3 -3.11 53.12 -19.68
N THR A 4 -3.00 51.90 -20.18
CA THR A 4 -4.06 50.89 -20.11
C THR A 4 -3.97 50.19 -18.75
N THR A 5 -4.90 50.52 -17.86
CA THR A 5 -5.20 49.75 -16.66
C THR A 5 -5.84 48.42 -17.06
N SER A 6 -5.11 47.33 -16.90
CA SER A 6 -5.63 45.96 -17.01
C SER A 6 -6.59 45.70 -15.85
N SER A 7 -7.88 45.66 -16.17
CA SER A 7 -8.95 45.28 -15.26
C SER A 7 -8.72 43.85 -14.77
N GLY A 8 -8.58 43.69 -13.45
CA GLY A 8 -8.44 42.40 -12.80
C GLY A 8 -9.64 41.50 -13.13
N VAL A 9 -9.42 40.55 -14.04
CA VAL A 9 -10.28 39.38 -14.19
C VAL A 9 -10.08 38.53 -12.94
N SER A 10 -10.91 38.76 -11.94
CA SER A 10 -11.10 37.81 -10.85
C SER A 10 -11.69 36.55 -11.45
N ALA A 11 -10.82 35.58 -11.78
CA ALA A 11 -11.26 34.26 -12.19
C ALA A 11 -12.21 33.71 -11.10
N PRO A 12 -13.36 33.13 -11.48
CA PRO A 12 -14.28 32.54 -10.50
C PRO A 12 -13.51 31.49 -9.70
N ARG A 13 -13.44 31.67 -8.37
CA ARG A 13 -12.93 30.65 -7.46
C ARG A 13 -13.75 29.39 -7.70
N ALA A 14 -13.16 28.39 -8.36
CA ALA A 14 -13.74 27.08 -8.47
C ALA A 14 -14.10 26.63 -7.06
N SER A 15 -15.39 26.41 -6.81
CA SER A 15 -15.84 25.83 -5.55
C SER A 15 -15.08 24.52 -5.35
N ASP A 16 -14.29 24.39 -4.29
CA ASP A 16 -13.68 23.13 -3.87
C ASP A 16 -14.81 22.12 -3.63
N ARG A 17 -15.13 21.35 -4.67
CA ARG A 17 -16.08 20.24 -4.59
C ARG A 17 -15.34 19.10 -3.93
N ARG A 18 -15.78 18.75 -2.72
CA ARG A 18 -15.31 17.56 -2.00
C ARG A 18 -15.39 16.33 -2.90
N SER A 19 -14.25 15.86 -3.41
CA SER A 19 -14.20 14.68 -4.27
C SER A 19 -14.19 13.41 -3.42
N PRO A 20 -15.13 12.46 -3.62
CA PRO A 20 -15.17 11.21 -2.86
C PRO A 20 -14.13 10.17 -3.32
N LEU A 21 -13.41 10.43 -4.42
CA LEU A 21 -12.47 9.49 -5.03
C LEU A 21 -11.39 8.96 -4.06
N PRO A 22 -10.78 9.78 -3.17
CA PRO A 22 -9.78 9.26 -2.24
C PRO A 22 -10.38 8.28 -1.22
N ALA A 23 -11.62 8.50 -0.79
CA ALA A 23 -12.32 7.59 0.13
C ALA A 23 -12.68 6.28 -0.56
N LEU A 24 -13.20 6.36 -1.80
CA LEU A 24 -13.49 5.16 -2.59
C LEU A 24 -12.23 4.34 -2.87
N ALA A 25 -11.11 5.00 -3.18
CA ALA A 25 -9.83 4.32 -3.36
C ALA A 25 -9.36 3.65 -2.07
N GLY A 26 -9.39 4.36 -0.93
CA GLY A 26 -8.98 3.81 0.36
C GLY A 26 -9.83 2.63 0.83
N VAL A 27 -11.16 2.75 0.74
CA VAL A 27 -12.09 1.67 1.12
C VAL A 27 -11.99 0.51 0.12
N GLY A 28 -11.87 0.79 -1.18
CA GLY A 28 -11.66 -0.22 -2.21
C GLY A 28 -10.36 -1.00 -1.99
N ALA A 29 -9.27 -0.32 -1.59
CA ALA A 29 -8.01 -0.96 -1.24
C ALA A 29 -8.19 -1.92 -0.06
N LEU A 30 -8.90 -1.49 1.00
CA LEU A 30 -9.21 -2.34 2.16
C LEU A 30 -10.04 -3.57 1.77
N LEU A 31 -11.08 -3.39 0.97
CA LEU A 31 -11.93 -4.49 0.51
C LEU A 31 -11.16 -5.48 -0.36
N ALA A 32 -10.33 -4.98 -1.29
CA ALA A 32 -9.48 -5.82 -2.14
C ALA A 32 -8.48 -6.64 -1.30
N PHE A 33 -7.85 -6.01 -0.31
CA PHE A 33 -6.92 -6.68 0.59
C PHE A 33 -7.62 -7.72 1.48
N ALA A 34 -8.78 -7.39 2.05
CA ALA A 34 -9.57 -8.32 2.85
C ALA A 34 -10.05 -9.53 2.03
N ALA A 35 -10.52 -9.30 0.79
CA ALA A 35 -10.90 -10.36 -0.13
C ALA A 35 -9.68 -11.24 -0.49
N ALA A 36 -8.52 -10.63 -0.74
CA ALA A 36 -7.29 -11.39 -0.99
C ALA A 36 -6.91 -12.28 0.19
N ALA A 37 -7.01 -11.78 1.42
CA ALA A 37 -6.73 -12.56 2.63
C ALA A 37 -7.69 -13.74 2.80
N VAL A 38 -8.98 -13.54 2.54
CA VAL A 38 -10.00 -14.60 2.61
C VAL A 38 -9.78 -15.66 1.53
N VAL A 39 -9.47 -15.25 0.30
CA VAL A 39 -9.22 -16.16 -0.83
C VAL A 39 -7.91 -16.93 -0.66
N PHE A 40 -6.86 -16.29 -0.16
CA PHE A 40 -5.56 -16.93 0.02
C PHE A 40 -5.60 -17.99 1.12
N GLY A 41 -6.18 -17.69 2.29
CA GLY A 41 -6.45 -18.69 3.32
C GLY A 41 -5.21 -19.42 3.89
N ASP A 42 -4.02 -18.82 3.79
CA ASP A 42 -2.70 -19.39 4.16
C ASP A 42 -2.52 -20.87 3.73
N PRO A 43 -2.41 -21.14 2.42
CA PRO A 43 -2.46 -22.50 1.91
C PRO A 43 -1.20 -23.29 2.26
N MET A 44 -0.11 -22.62 2.62
CA MET A 44 1.16 -23.26 3.01
C MET A 44 1.28 -23.41 4.54
N GLY A 45 0.27 -23.00 5.30
CA GLY A 45 0.27 -23.07 6.76
C GLY A 45 0.50 -24.51 7.24
N GLY A 46 1.56 -24.71 8.03
CA GLY A 46 1.90 -26.01 8.60
C GLY A 46 2.71 -26.95 7.69
N ALA A 47 3.10 -26.53 6.49
CA ALA A 47 4.03 -27.30 5.66
C ALA A 47 5.43 -27.32 6.31
N ALA A 48 6.00 -28.52 6.50
CA ALA A 48 7.33 -28.74 7.06
C ALA A 48 8.40 -28.90 5.97
N THR A 49 7.99 -29.17 4.72
CA THR A 49 8.92 -29.37 3.60
C THR A 49 8.49 -28.58 2.34
N PRO A 50 9.43 -28.25 1.44
CA PRO A 50 9.10 -27.62 0.15
C PRO A 50 8.14 -28.44 -0.71
N ALA A 51 8.17 -29.77 -0.59
CA ALA A 51 7.25 -30.66 -1.30
C ALA A 51 5.81 -30.55 -0.76
N GLU A 52 5.65 -30.47 0.55
CA GLU A 52 4.35 -30.21 1.19
C GLU A 52 3.81 -28.82 0.85
N ALA A 53 4.68 -27.80 0.80
CA ALA A 53 4.27 -26.46 0.38
C ALA A 53 3.82 -26.43 -1.09
N ALA A 54 4.53 -27.13 -1.98
CA ALA A 54 4.18 -27.22 -3.39
C ALA A 54 2.84 -27.95 -3.61
N SER A 55 2.60 -29.05 -2.91
CA SER A 55 1.33 -29.79 -3.01
C SER A 55 0.15 -28.97 -2.50
N ALA A 56 0.34 -28.21 -1.43
CA ALA A 56 -0.70 -27.34 -0.89
C ALA A 56 -1.01 -26.14 -1.81
N LEU A 57 0.01 -25.56 -2.46
CA LEU A 57 -0.16 -24.49 -3.44
C LEU A 57 -0.92 -24.92 -4.70
N ALA A 58 -0.77 -26.18 -5.13
CA ALA A 58 -1.40 -26.67 -6.36
C ALA A 58 -2.94 -26.66 -6.31
N GLY A 59 -3.54 -26.73 -5.11
CA GLY A 59 -4.99 -26.68 -4.91
C GLY A 59 -5.54 -25.30 -4.53
N ALA A 60 -4.71 -24.27 -4.46
CA ALA A 60 -5.09 -22.96 -3.92
C ALA A 60 -5.34 -21.90 -5.00
N ASP A 61 -6.32 -21.02 -4.78
CA ASP A 61 -6.67 -19.89 -5.66
C ASP A 61 -5.70 -18.70 -5.52
N VAL A 62 -4.39 -18.98 -5.54
CA VAL A 62 -3.34 -17.96 -5.32
C VAL A 62 -3.29 -16.89 -6.40
N THR A 63 -3.74 -17.20 -7.62
CA THR A 63 -3.78 -16.25 -8.74
C THR A 63 -4.80 -15.14 -8.50
N LEU A 64 -6.01 -15.48 -8.02
CA LEU A 64 -7.03 -14.49 -7.70
C LEU A 64 -6.58 -13.61 -6.53
N ALA A 65 -5.99 -14.22 -5.49
CA ALA A 65 -5.40 -13.48 -4.38
C ALA A 65 -4.35 -12.47 -4.86
N ALA A 66 -3.44 -12.87 -5.76
CA ALA A 66 -2.42 -11.97 -6.32
C ALA A 66 -3.03 -10.80 -7.11
N VAL A 67 -4.08 -11.04 -7.90
CA VAL A 67 -4.80 -9.96 -8.63
C VAL A 67 -5.45 -8.98 -7.65
N LEU A 68 -6.09 -9.48 -6.60
CA LEU A 68 -6.72 -8.65 -5.57
C LEU A 68 -5.68 -7.84 -4.79
N VAL A 69 -4.50 -8.38 -4.49
CA VAL A 69 -3.41 -7.60 -3.90
C VAL A 69 -2.87 -6.55 -4.88
N GLY A 70 -2.76 -6.87 -6.17
CA GLY A 70 -2.41 -5.89 -7.20
C GLY A 70 -3.41 -4.73 -7.26
N LEU A 71 -4.71 -5.01 -7.14
CA LEU A 71 -5.74 -3.98 -7.06
C LEU A 71 -5.61 -3.13 -5.79
N TYR A 72 -5.40 -3.77 -4.62
CA TYR A 72 -5.06 -3.07 -3.38
C TYR A 72 -3.88 -2.12 -3.60
N ALA A 73 -2.83 -2.59 -4.29
CA ALA A 73 -1.62 -1.84 -4.47
C ALA A 73 -1.84 -0.55 -5.26
N LEU A 74 -2.53 -0.66 -6.40
CA LEU A 74 -2.86 0.50 -7.25
C LEU A 74 -3.70 1.54 -6.50
N LEU A 75 -4.70 1.08 -5.75
CA LEU A 75 -5.59 1.96 -4.99
C LEU A 75 -4.87 2.63 -3.80
N ALA A 76 -4.04 1.89 -3.06
CA ALA A 76 -3.24 2.42 -1.95
C ALA A 76 -2.20 3.44 -2.44
N ILE A 77 -1.54 3.18 -3.58
CA ILE A 77 -0.61 4.13 -4.23
C ILE A 77 -1.34 5.42 -4.62
N ALA A 78 -2.55 5.32 -5.16
CA ALA A 78 -3.36 6.49 -5.49
C ALA A 78 -3.69 7.34 -4.25
N VAL A 79 -4.02 6.70 -3.11
CA VAL A 79 -4.23 7.39 -1.83
C VAL A 79 -2.95 8.08 -1.35
N ALA A 80 -1.80 7.40 -1.40
CA ALA A 80 -0.51 7.97 -1.00
C ALA A 80 -0.12 9.18 -1.88
N GLY A 81 -0.30 9.07 -3.19
CA GLY A 81 -0.08 10.16 -4.13
C GLY A 81 -1.00 11.35 -3.86
N ARG A 82 -2.29 11.11 -3.62
CA ARG A 82 -3.25 12.17 -3.27
C ARG A 82 -2.90 12.84 -1.94
N LEU A 83 -2.45 12.07 -0.95
CA LEU A 83 -1.98 12.61 0.32
C LEU A 83 -0.78 13.53 0.13
N ALA A 84 0.21 13.09 -0.67
CA ALA A 84 1.38 13.90 -0.98
C ALA A 84 1.00 15.23 -1.64
N VAL A 85 0.11 15.18 -2.64
CA VAL A 85 -0.41 16.39 -3.29
C VAL A 85 -1.10 17.30 -2.28
N HIS A 86 -1.99 16.77 -1.44
CA HIS A 86 -2.70 17.57 -0.43
C HIS A 86 -1.76 18.24 0.57
N LEU A 87 -0.72 17.54 1.05
CA LEU A 87 0.25 18.09 1.98
C LEU A 87 1.18 19.11 1.30
N ALA A 88 1.54 18.90 0.03
CA ALA A 88 2.36 19.85 -0.74
C ALA A 88 1.68 21.21 -0.92
N HIS A 89 0.36 21.23 -1.10
CA HIS A 89 -0.41 22.48 -1.18
C HIS A 89 -0.34 23.31 0.11
N GLN A 90 -0.16 22.65 1.26
CA GLN A 90 -0.03 23.34 2.55
C GLN A 90 1.42 23.74 2.81
N ARG A 91 2.36 22.83 2.56
CA ARG A 91 3.80 23.07 2.69
C ARG A 91 4.60 22.01 1.95
N ASP A 92 5.22 22.39 0.84
CA ASP A 92 6.15 21.50 0.14
C ASP A 92 7.49 21.37 0.90
N GLY A 93 8.07 20.18 0.85
CA GLY A 93 9.32 19.83 1.53
C GLY A 93 9.76 18.40 1.23
N ALA A 94 10.99 18.06 1.62
CA ALA A 94 11.60 16.75 1.31
C ALA A 94 10.73 15.57 1.78
N ALA A 95 10.16 15.63 2.99
CA ALA A 95 9.30 14.58 3.52
C ALA A 95 8.06 14.34 2.64
N VAL A 96 7.43 15.40 2.13
CA VAL A 96 6.26 15.32 1.23
C VAL A 96 6.65 14.68 -0.11
N ARG A 97 7.80 15.07 -0.66
CA ARG A 97 8.31 14.57 -1.95
C ARG A 97 8.68 13.08 -1.90
N LEU A 98 9.06 12.56 -0.74
CA LEU A 98 9.35 11.15 -0.54
C LEU A 98 8.10 10.28 -0.39
N LEU A 99 6.93 10.85 -0.08
CA LEU A 99 5.71 10.08 0.19
C LEU A 99 5.29 9.15 -0.95
N PRO A 100 5.24 9.58 -2.22
CA PRO A 100 4.84 8.69 -3.31
C PRO A 100 5.82 7.53 -3.48
N LEU A 101 7.12 7.79 -3.35
CA LEU A 101 8.16 6.77 -3.51
C LEU A 101 8.14 5.76 -2.36
N LEU A 102 8.10 6.22 -1.11
CA LEU A 102 8.08 5.33 0.06
C LEU A 102 6.75 4.58 0.16
N GLY A 103 5.63 5.25 -0.11
CA GLY A 103 4.31 4.63 -0.14
C GLY A 103 4.21 3.55 -1.21
N ALA A 104 4.65 3.85 -2.44
CA ALA A 104 4.68 2.85 -3.51
C ALA A 104 5.68 1.72 -3.23
N GLY A 105 6.88 2.04 -2.74
CA GLY A 105 7.88 1.04 -2.38
C GLY A 105 7.35 0.04 -1.34
N HIS A 106 6.72 0.53 -0.27
CA HIS A 106 6.10 -0.32 0.75
C HIS A 106 5.04 -1.25 0.15
N VAL A 107 4.10 -0.67 -0.60
CA VAL A 107 2.95 -1.39 -1.15
C VAL A 107 3.39 -2.41 -2.23
N LEU A 108 4.37 -2.06 -3.06
CA LEU A 108 4.91 -2.96 -4.09
C LEU A 108 5.71 -4.10 -3.47
N LEU A 109 6.53 -3.85 -2.43
CA LEU A 109 7.23 -4.92 -1.70
C LEU A 109 6.24 -5.87 -1.04
N MET A 110 5.15 -5.36 -0.46
CA MET A 110 4.06 -6.20 0.04
C MET A 110 3.42 -7.04 -1.05
N THR A 111 3.18 -6.43 -2.21
CA THR A 111 2.61 -7.12 -3.38
C THR A 111 3.53 -8.25 -3.83
N VAL A 112 4.85 -8.00 -3.92
CA VAL A 112 5.86 -9.02 -4.28
C VAL A 112 5.84 -10.17 -3.28
N ALA A 113 5.82 -9.89 -1.97
CA ALA A 113 5.72 -10.93 -0.96
C ALA A 113 4.47 -11.80 -1.19
N THR A 114 3.30 -11.18 -1.35
CA THR A 114 2.03 -11.92 -1.51
C THR A 114 1.85 -12.60 -2.87
N ALA A 115 2.49 -12.09 -3.92
CA ALA A 115 2.34 -12.61 -5.29
C ALA A 115 3.36 -13.71 -5.62
N ALA A 116 4.42 -13.87 -4.82
CA ALA A 116 5.45 -14.88 -5.05
C ALA A 116 4.89 -16.32 -5.15
N PRO A 117 3.94 -16.76 -4.31
CA PRO A 117 3.31 -18.08 -4.46
C PRO A 117 2.54 -18.23 -5.77
N ALA A 118 1.82 -17.18 -6.22
CA ALA A 118 1.13 -17.19 -7.50
C ALA A 118 2.09 -17.26 -8.68
N ALA A 119 3.25 -16.60 -8.59
CA ALA A 119 4.31 -16.71 -9.59
C ALA A 119 4.88 -18.13 -9.66
N ALA A 120 5.10 -18.79 -8.51
CA ALA A 120 5.51 -20.19 -8.46
C ALA A 120 4.50 -21.12 -9.14
N VAL A 121 3.21 -20.94 -8.88
CA VAL A 121 2.14 -21.69 -9.58
C VAL A 121 2.19 -21.41 -11.07
N ALA A 122 2.15 -20.15 -11.49
CA ALA A 122 2.11 -19.77 -12.90
C ALA A 122 3.32 -20.29 -13.68
N VAL A 123 4.54 -20.16 -13.14
CA VAL A 123 5.76 -20.66 -13.80
C VAL A 123 5.72 -22.18 -13.91
N GLY A 124 5.34 -22.87 -12.83
CA GLY A 124 5.24 -24.33 -12.83
C GLY A 124 4.21 -24.86 -13.83
N THR A 125 3.02 -24.27 -13.86
CA THR A 125 1.91 -24.74 -14.71
C THR A 125 2.02 -24.27 -16.16
N LEU A 126 2.43 -23.02 -16.41
CA LEU A 126 2.40 -22.41 -17.74
C LEU A 126 3.72 -22.54 -18.50
N THR A 127 4.86 -22.59 -17.80
CA THR A 127 6.19 -22.65 -18.45
C THR A 127 6.69 -24.07 -18.57
N PHE A 128 6.55 -24.88 -17.51
CA PHE A 128 7.14 -26.22 -17.45
C PHE A 128 6.13 -27.36 -17.62
N GLY A 129 4.85 -27.12 -17.35
CA GLY A 129 3.78 -28.13 -17.50
C GLY A 129 3.73 -29.18 -16.38
N ASP A 130 4.62 -29.09 -15.40
CA ASP A 130 4.78 -30.06 -14.30
C ASP A 130 4.00 -29.68 -13.03
N GLY A 131 3.28 -28.56 -13.05
CA GLY A 131 2.63 -28.01 -11.86
C GLY A 131 3.63 -27.31 -10.92
N VAL A 132 3.24 -27.12 -9.65
CA VAL A 132 4.09 -26.43 -8.67
C VAL A 132 5.25 -27.33 -8.27
N THR A 133 6.49 -26.88 -8.49
CA THR A 133 7.68 -27.63 -8.09
C THR A 133 8.11 -27.30 -6.65
N PRO A 134 8.76 -28.22 -5.92
CA PRO A 134 9.31 -27.94 -4.59
C PRO A 134 10.27 -26.74 -4.59
N THR A 135 11.13 -26.64 -5.60
CA THR A 135 12.06 -25.50 -5.76
C THR A 135 11.32 -24.19 -6.01
N GLY A 136 10.22 -24.21 -6.77
CA GLY A 136 9.36 -23.03 -6.98
C GLY A 136 8.73 -22.56 -5.67
N ALA A 137 8.20 -23.49 -4.86
CA ALA A 137 7.63 -23.18 -3.55
C ALA A 137 8.68 -22.63 -2.57
N GLU A 138 9.87 -23.24 -2.51
CA GLU A 138 10.98 -22.76 -1.69
C GLU A 138 11.41 -21.34 -2.09
N PHE A 139 11.57 -21.08 -3.39
CA PHE A 139 11.93 -19.75 -3.88
C PHE A 139 10.85 -18.70 -3.56
N ALA A 140 9.58 -19.07 -3.69
CA ALA A 140 8.48 -18.19 -3.30
C ALA A 140 8.55 -17.83 -1.80
N LEU A 141 8.81 -18.81 -0.92
CA LEU A 141 9.00 -18.58 0.50
C LEU A 141 10.22 -17.70 0.80
N LEU A 142 11.33 -17.87 0.09
CA LEU A 142 12.51 -17.01 0.22
C LEU A 142 12.20 -15.57 -0.17
N VAL A 143 11.49 -15.36 -1.29
CA VAL A 143 11.06 -14.03 -1.74
C VAL A 143 10.11 -13.39 -0.72
N MET A 144 9.15 -14.15 -0.18
CA MET A 144 8.25 -13.69 0.88
C MET A 144 9.02 -13.21 2.12
N ASN A 145 9.96 -14.03 2.59
CA ASN A 145 10.75 -13.73 3.79
C ASN A 145 11.75 -12.59 3.60
N LEU A 146 12.16 -12.30 2.37
CA LEU A 146 12.99 -11.12 2.07
C LEU A 146 12.15 -9.86 1.90
N ALA A 147 11.07 -9.93 1.12
CA ALA A 147 10.25 -8.78 0.76
C ALA A 147 9.46 -8.23 1.96
N HIS A 148 8.98 -9.08 2.86
CA HIS A 148 8.14 -8.64 3.99
C HIS A 148 8.91 -7.75 5.00
N PRO A 149 10.11 -8.12 5.49
CA PRO A 149 10.90 -7.22 6.35
C PRO A 149 11.30 -5.92 5.64
N MET A 150 11.65 -5.98 4.35
CA MET A 150 11.94 -4.78 3.57
C MET A 150 10.72 -3.87 3.46
N ALA A 151 9.54 -4.44 3.22
CA ALA A 151 8.29 -3.70 3.19
C ALA A 151 8.00 -3.00 4.52
N ALA A 152 8.28 -3.65 5.66
CA ALA A 152 8.12 -3.05 6.98
C ALA A 152 9.04 -1.84 7.18
N TRP A 153 10.32 -1.94 6.81
CA TRP A 153 11.28 -0.82 6.89
C TRP A 153 10.89 0.35 5.99
N VAL A 154 10.47 0.07 4.74
CA VAL A 154 10.02 1.11 3.82
C VAL A 154 8.70 1.73 4.30
N GLY A 155 7.79 0.92 4.85
CA GLY A 155 6.53 1.38 5.46
C GLY A 155 6.76 2.26 6.70
N LEU A 156 7.74 1.92 7.53
CA LEU A 156 8.18 2.75 8.65
C LEU A 156 8.67 4.11 8.14
N GLY A 157 9.56 4.13 7.16
CA GLY A 157 10.05 5.36 6.54
C GLY A 157 8.90 6.20 5.95
N PHE A 158 7.96 5.56 5.26
CA PHE A 158 6.76 6.20 4.72
C PHE A 158 5.94 6.88 5.81
N LEU A 159 5.59 6.18 6.89
CA LEU A 159 4.75 6.71 7.96
C LEU A 159 5.44 7.80 8.78
N VAL A 160 6.75 7.69 9.00
CA VAL A 160 7.56 8.77 9.60
C VAL A 160 7.52 10.00 8.71
N ALA A 161 7.71 9.85 7.40
CA ALA A 161 7.62 10.96 6.46
C ALA A 161 6.22 11.59 6.46
N VAL A 162 5.14 10.79 6.55
CA VAL A 162 3.77 11.32 6.68
C VAL A 162 3.61 12.11 7.97
N ALA A 163 4.05 11.58 9.11
CA ALA A 163 3.94 12.25 10.40
C ALA A 163 4.69 13.59 10.41
N VAL A 164 5.93 13.62 9.89
CA VAL A 164 6.73 14.84 9.75
C VAL A 164 6.06 15.83 8.80
N ALA A 165 5.60 15.39 7.64
CA ALA A 165 4.91 16.25 6.67
C ALA A 165 3.62 16.85 7.25
N ALA A 166 2.77 16.02 7.87
CA ALA A 166 1.53 16.47 8.49
C ALA A 166 1.76 17.43 9.66
N TRP A 167 2.82 17.20 10.45
CA TRP A 167 3.20 18.09 11.56
C TRP A 167 3.72 19.44 11.05
N THR A 168 4.65 19.43 10.10
CA THR A 168 5.24 20.66 9.54
C THR A 168 4.25 21.52 8.77
N ALA A 169 3.27 20.91 8.10
CA ALA A 169 2.15 21.57 7.44
C ALA A 169 1.02 21.96 8.42
N ARG A 170 1.06 21.50 9.67
CA ARG A 170 -0.03 21.63 10.67
C ARG A 170 -1.38 21.10 10.16
N ALA A 171 -1.35 20.06 9.33
CA ALA A 171 -2.52 19.54 8.61
C ALA A 171 -3.55 18.86 9.53
N SER A 172 -3.09 17.96 10.42
CA SER A 172 -3.96 17.19 11.30
C SER A 172 -3.17 16.50 12.41
N ARG A 173 -3.52 16.76 13.68
CA ARG A 173 -2.94 16.05 14.83
C ARG A 173 -3.25 14.56 14.82
N VAL A 174 -4.44 14.18 14.33
CA VAL A 174 -4.86 12.77 14.21
C VAL A 174 -3.98 12.04 13.19
N LEU A 175 -3.70 12.66 12.05
CA LEU A 175 -2.86 12.05 11.02
C LEU A 175 -1.43 11.83 11.52
N VAL A 176 -0.87 12.80 12.27
CA VAL A 176 0.43 12.67 12.94
C VAL A 176 0.41 11.51 13.93
N GLY A 177 -0.56 11.50 14.86
CA GLY A 177 -0.63 10.50 15.92
C GLY A 177 -0.82 9.08 15.39
N VAL A 178 -1.79 8.87 14.49
CA VAL A 178 -2.05 7.54 13.91
C VAL A 178 -0.86 7.05 13.09
N SER A 179 -0.24 7.90 12.27
CA SER A 179 0.93 7.50 11.49
C SER A 179 2.13 7.18 12.38
N ALA A 180 2.34 7.94 13.46
CA ALA A 180 3.40 7.65 14.43
C ALA A 180 3.17 6.32 15.17
N VAL A 181 1.93 6.00 15.56
CA VAL A 181 1.59 4.71 16.19
C VAL A 181 1.86 3.54 15.24
N PHE A 182 1.43 3.65 13.99
CA PHE A 182 1.73 2.61 12.99
C PHE A 182 3.24 2.50 12.71
N ALA A 183 3.97 3.63 12.66
CA ALA A 183 5.42 3.63 12.49
C ALA A 183 6.10 2.87 13.64
N LEU A 184 5.77 3.20 14.89
CA LEU A 184 6.30 2.49 16.06
C LEU A 184 5.95 0.99 16.01
N GLY A 185 4.72 0.66 15.61
CA GLY A 185 4.30 -0.72 15.42
C GLY A 185 5.13 -1.48 14.39
N LEU A 186 5.46 -0.86 13.25
CA LEU A 186 6.34 -1.45 12.22
C LEU A 186 7.79 -1.60 12.69
N ALA A 187 8.26 -0.75 13.59
CA ALA A 187 9.61 -0.81 14.14
C ALA A 187 9.82 -1.95 15.15
N LEU A 188 8.74 -2.55 15.67
CA LEU A 188 8.80 -3.62 16.68
C LEU A 188 8.74 -5.00 16.00
N PRO A 189 9.80 -5.83 16.03
CA PRO A 189 9.88 -7.08 15.27
C PRO A 189 8.69 -8.06 15.42
N PRO A 190 8.17 -8.35 16.63
CA PRO A 190 7.03 -9.25 16.76
C PRO A 190 5.69 -8.61 16.34
N VAL A 191 5.62 -7.28 16.26
CA VAL A 191 4.40 -6.51 15.99
C VAL A 191 4.34 -6.03 14.54
N GLY A 192 5.49 -5.85 13.89
CA GLY A 192 5.59 -5.26 12.55
C GLY A 192 4.86 -6.07 11.49
N TRP A 193 4.84 -7.39 11.62
CA TRP A 193 4.03 -8.27 10.76
C TRP A 193 2.54 -7.91 10.84
N ALA A 194 1.97 -7.90 12.05
CA ALA A 194 0.56 -7.58 12.26
C ALA A 194 0.22 -6.17 11.73
N VAL A 195 1.07 -5.19 12.01
CA VAL A 195 0.86 -3.80 11.58
C VAL A 195 0.91 -3.65 10.07
N THR A 196 1.75 -4.44 9.40
CA THR A 196 1.82 -4.46 7.93
C THR A 196 0.48 -4.88 7.31
N TYR A 197 -0.24 -5.83 7.90
CA TYR A 197 -1.61 -6.18 7.48
C TYR A 197 -2.63 -5.09 7.82
N LEU A 198 -2.42 -4.35 8.91
CA LEU A 198 -3.30 -3.24 9.30
C LEU A 198 -3.14 -2.00 8.39
N MET A 199 -2.09 -1.91 7.57
CA MET A 199 -1.86 -0.76 6.68
C MET A 199 -3.02 -0.51 5.72
N ALA A 200 -3.77 -1.55 5.32
CA ALA A 200 -4.99 -1.38 4.52
C ALA A 200 -6.04 -0.49 5.22
N PHE A 201 -6.19 -0.62 6.55
CA PHE A 201 -7.06 0.27 7.34
C PHE A 201 -6.51 1.69 7.40
N TRP A 202 -5.18 1.84 7.48
CA TRP A 202 -4.55 3.15 7.45
C TRP A 202 -4.84 3.88 6.12
N PHE A 203 -4.68 3.21 4.98
CA PHE A 203 -5.00 3.79 3.66
C PHE A 203 -6.49 4.14 3.53
N ALA A 204 -7.40 3.28 4.02
CA ALA A 204 -8.82 3.59 4.08
C ALA A 204 -9.12 4.83 4.93
N GLY A 205 -8.54 4.90 6.12
CA GLY A 205 -8.68 6.04 7.03
C GLY A 205 -8.17 7.35 6.42
N VAL A 206 -7.01 7.31 5.76
CA VAL A 206 -6.44 8.46 5.05
C VAL A 206 -7.31 8.88 3.86
N GLY A 207 -7.81 7.92 3.07
CA GLY A 207 -8.74 8.19 1.98
C GLY A 207 -10.00 8.92 2.45
N ILE A 208 -10.62 8.45 3.54
CA ILE A 208 -11.78 9.09 4.18
C ILE A 208 -11.41 10.47 4.73
N TRP A 209 -10.25 10.60 5.38
CA TRP A 209 -9.77 11.87 5.91
C TRP A 209 -9.57 12.91 4.78
N LEU A 210 -8.99 12.50 3.64
CA LEU A 210 -8.81 13.35 2.46
C LEU A 210 -10.15 13.79 1.87
N TRP A 211 -11.14 12.90 1.78
CA TRP A 211 -12.49 13.26 1.32
C TRP A 211 -13.17 14.30 2.22
N ARG A 212 -12.96 14.24 3.53
CA ARG A 212 -13.50 15.22 4.49
C ARG A 212 -12.79 16.58 4.45
N ARG A 213 -11.59 16.65 3.86
CA ARG A 213 -10.69 17.82 3.86
C ARG A 213 -10.46 18.45 2.49
N GLY A 214 -10.76 17.74 1.40
CA GLY A 214 -11.00 18.34 0.09
C GLY A 214 -12.39 18.93 -0.01
#